data_AF-A0A7Y5WFQ1-F1
#
_entry.id   AF-A0A7Y5WFQ1-F1
#
_cell.length_a   1.000
_cell.length_b   1.000
_cell.length_c   1.000
_cell.angle_alpha   90.00
_cell.angle_beta   90.00
_cell.angle_gamma   90.00
#
_symmetry.space_group_name_H-M   'P 1'
#
loop_
_entity.id
_entity.type
_entity.pdbx_description
1 polymer ?
#
loop_
_entity_poly.entity_id
_entity_poly.type
_entity_poly.pdbx_seq_one_letter_code
_entity_poly.pdbx_strand_id
1 'polypeptide(L)'
;ALMPTYARALGARVGQDVDLHSLPPVTGLLTLGDGCAVEPEVDLTGHWLDGDVLHIGAVQVRGGARVGTRSTLGPGAVIGRGAEVAPGSAVLGKVTKNQFWSGSPAEPITDARGPWSTERPPRRRRWTVAYAAISVVISLLPLAAALAGAAALLPALRTSTSVSDAAATALLLLVPAALVAGVTLTVLVAVLVRLLGWGLGAGYHPVHSRQGLQAWATMRVLDEARTWLFPLYASSLTPMWLRVLGARVGREVEASTVLLIPKLTTVNDQSFLADDTLIGSYELGGGWLRVERVKIGKRAFVGNSGMAAPGRKVPKQSLVAVLSAAPRRKSAKAGSSWLGSPPVTLRRPAQESDDSRTYRPPARLRVARGLVECCRFLAVLVSLAIALGVVAALVALVSGPGLLVAALLSGLVLMAAGAVAALVTTGVKWLLVGRIAVADHPLWSSFVWRNELADNFVEVVAAPWFARAAQGTAVLNVWLRSLGVKVGRGVWCETYWLPEADLVELREGATVNQGCVVQTHLFHDRVLSMDTVVLKRGSTLGPNSVILPASTIGRHATVGPVSLVMRGESVPDKTRWIGNPIGPWADEPGTGT
;
A
#
# COMPACT_ATOMS: atom_id res chain seq x y z
N ALA A 1 19.38 -5.73 7.62
CA ALA A 1 20.47 -5.98 8.61
C ALA A 1 20.29 -5.19 9.91
N LEU A 2 19.82 -3.94 9.86
CA LEU A 2 19.51 -3.16 11.07
C LEU A 2 18.17 -3.53 11.72
N MET A 3 17.22 -4.09 10.95
CA MET A 3 15.87 -4.43 11.44
C MET A 3 15.87 -5.37 12.66
N PRO A 4 16.66 -6.46 12.72
CA PRO A 4 16.78 -7.28 13.93
C PRO A 4 17.28 -6.50 15.16
N THR A 5 18.21 -5.55 14.97
CA THR A 5 18.70 -4.69 16.06
C THR A 5 17.62 -3.72 16.52
N TYR A 6 16.91 -3.10 15.58
CA TYR A 6 15.79 -2.22 15.87
C TYR A 6 14.66 -2.97 16.62
N ALA A 7 14.32 -4.19 16.19
CA ALA A 7 13.35 -5.04 16.87
C ALA A 7 13.76 -5.35 18.32
N ARG A 8 15.05 -5.65 18.57
CA ARG A 8 15.55 -5.86 19.95
C ARG A 8 15.46 -4.58 20.79
N ALA A 9 15.73 -3.41 20.20
CA ALA A 9 15.60 -2.13 20.89
C ALA A 9 14.13 -1.82 21.29
N LEU A 10 13.16 -2.32 20.52
CA LEU A 10 11.73 -2.27 20.86
C LEU A 10 11.28 -3.36 21.85
N GLY A 11 12.20 -4.17 22.38
CA GLY A 11 11.89 -5.21 23.36
C GLY A 11 11.61 -6.62 22.78
N ALA A 12 11.68 -6.79 21.45
CA ALA A 12 11.48 -8.10 20.83
C ALA A 12 12.64 -9.07 21.09
N ARG A 13 12.33 -10.37 21.20
CA ARG A 13 13.33 -11.44 21.31
C ARG A 13 13.70 -11.93 19.92
N VAL A 14 14.90 -11.62 19.44
CA VAL A 14 15.33 -11.96 18.07
C VAL A 14 16.57 -12.85 18.09
N GLY A 15 16.41 -14.08 17.63
CA GLY A 15 17.44 -15.11 17.52
C GLY A 15 18.55 -14.80 16.51
N GLN A 16 19.41 -15.79 16.31
CA GLN A 16 20.51 -15.70 15.37
C GLN A 16 20.03 -15.88 13.93
N ASP A 17 20.70 -15.22 13.00
CA ASP A 17 20.43 -15.37 11.58
C ASP A 17 18.99 -15.17 11.11
N VAL A 18 18.24 -14.33 11.80
CA VAL A 18 16.91 -13.90 11.35
C VAL A 18 17.04 -12.97 10.14
N ASP A 19 16.21 -13.22 9.13
CA ASP A 19 16.01 -12.33 7.99
C ASP A 19 14.65 -11.64 8.13
N LEU A 20 14.66 -10.42 8.68
CA LEU A 20 13.46 -9.62 9.00
C LEU A 20 13.33 -8.45 8.01
N HIS A 21 12.38 -8.55 7.08
CA HIS A 21 12.12 -7.55 6.04
C HIS A 21 10.78 -6.80 6.21
N SER A 22 10.15 -6.95 7.38
CA SER A 22 8.97 -6.21 7.84
C SER A 22 9.27 -5.43 9.12
N LEU A 23 8.44 -4.43 9.43
CA LEU A 23 8.60 -3.63 10.64
C LEU A 23 8.19 -4.48 11.87
N PRO A 24 9.03 -4.52 12.92
CA PRO A 24 8.65 -5.13 14.19
C PRO A 24 7.56 -4.31 14.90
N PRO A 25 6.72 -4.93 15.75
CA PRO A 25 5.72 -4.20 16.52
C PRO A 25 6.37 -3.36 17.61
N VAL A 26 5.77 -2.20 17.88
CA VAL A 26 6.19 -1.30 18.97
C VAL A 26 5.86 -1.85 20.37
N THR A 27 5.00 -2.87 20.46
CA THR A 27 4.61 -3.53 21.72
C THR A 27 5.74 -4.37 22.34
N GLY A 28 6.78 -4.69 21.58
CA GLY A 28 7.83 -5.62 21.99
C GLY A 28 7.38 -7.08 22.10
N LEU A 29 6.10 -7.38 21.86
CA LEU A 29 5.50 -8.72 21.97
C LEU A 29 5.79 -9.59 20.74
N LEU A 30 7.05 -9.65 20.32
CA LEU A 30 7.52 -10.42 19.17
C LEU A 30 8.68 -11.33 19.58
N THR A 31 8.58 -12.62 19.21
CA THR A 31 9.68 -13.58 19.33
C THR A 31 10.00 -14.19 17.97
N LEU A 32 11.24 -14.01 17.50
CA LEU A 32 11.77 -14.57 16.26
C LEU A 32 12.87 -15.58 16.59
N GLY A 33 12.68 -16.83 16.23
CA GLY A 33 13.64 -17.92 16.45
C GLY A 33 14.74 -17.98 15.40
N ASP A 34 15.77 -18.77 15.67
CA ASP A 34 16.97 -18.80 14.83
C ASP A 34 16.69 -19.16 13.38
N GLY A 35 17.23 -18.37 12.46
CA GLY A 35 17.12 -18.62 11.02
C GLY A 35 15.74 -18.44 10.42
N CYS A 36 14.76 -17.91 11.15
CA CYS A 36 13.46 -17.63 10.57
C CYS A 36 13.54 -16.47 9.55
N ALA A 37 12.60 -16.47 8.61
CA ALA A 37 12.47 -15.45 7.58
C ALA A 37 11.08 -14.82 7.63
N VAL A 38 11.04 -13.49 7.70
CA VAL A 38 9.81 -12.71 7.60
C VAL A 38 9.93 -11.79 6.39
N GLU A 39 9.12 -12.07 5.38
CA GLU A 39 9.09 -11.32 4.12
C GLU A 39 8.51 -9.91 4.30
N PRO A 40 8.56 -9.04 3.27
CA PRO A 40 7.98 -7.70 3.32
C PRO A 40 6.48 -7.66 3.62
N GLU A 41 6.03 -6.52 4.17
CA GLU A 41 4.61 -6.22 4.39
C GLU A 41 3.86 -7.30 5.20
N VAL A 42 4.57 -8.10 6.00
CA VAL A 42 3.96 -8.97 7.00
C VAL A 42 3.52 -8.11 8.17
N ASP A 43 2.24 -8.19 8.51
CA ASP A 43 1.70 -7.54 9.70
C ASP A 43 2.11 -8.34 10.94
N LEU A 44 3.00 -7.75 11.73
CA LEU A 44 3.52 -8.27 13.00
C LEU A 44 2.95 -7.52 14.21
N THR A 45 1.96 -6.66 14.02
CA THR A 45 1.43 -5.76 15.07
C THR A 45 0.90 -6.50 16.29
N GLY A 46 0.32 -7.70 16.08
CA GLY A 46 -0.18 -8.57 17.15
C GLY A 46 -1.38 -7.98 17.90
N HIS A 47 -2.07 -6.99 17.33
CA HIS A 47 -3.26 -6.41 17.91
C HIS A 47 -4.29 -5.98 16.86
N TRP A 48 -5.55 -5.93 17.28
CA TRP A 48 -6.67 -5.39 16.51
C TRP A 48 -7.86 -5.12 17.43
N LEU A 49 -8.77 -4.25 16.99
CA LEU A 49 -9.98 -3.89 17.72
C LEU A 49 -11.19 -4.63 17.13
N ASP A 50 -11.93 -5.35 17.99
CA ASP A 50 -13.22 -5.97 17.66
C ASP A 50 -14.33 -5.35 18.52
N GLY A 51 -15.21 -4.58 17.89
CA GLY A 51 -16.18 -3.75 18.59
C GLY A 51 -15.46 -2.76 19.51
N ASP A 52 -15.63 -2.95 20.81
CA ASP A 52 -15.01 -2.19 21.89
C ASP A 52 -13.88 -2.95 22.62
N VAL A 53 -13.50 -4.14 22.13
CA VAL A 53 -12.47 -4.99 22.74
C VAL A 53 -11.17 -4.94 21.93
N LEU A 54 -10.11 -4.42 22.56
CA LEU A 54 -8.76 -4.43 21.98
C LEU A 54 -8.07 -5.77 22.28
N HIS A 55 -7.88 -6.58 21.25
CA HIS A 55 -7.12 -7.83 21.37
C HIS A 55 -5.64 -7.54 21.18
N ILE A 56 -4.81 -7.93 22.16
CA ILE A 56 -3.35 -7.80 22.11
C ILE A 56 -2.74 -9.15 22.45
N GLY A 57 -1.78 -9.62 21.65
CA GLY A 57 -1.15 -10.91 21.90
C GLY A 57 0.26 -10.99 21.34
N ALA A 58 1.07 -11.86 21.95
CA ALA A 58 2.42 -12.11 21.48
C ALA A 58 2.42 -12.89 20.17
N VAL A 59 3.30 -12.48 19.25
CA VAL A 59 3.54 -13.17 17.98
C VAL A 59 4.86 -13.93 18.06
N GLN A 60 4.84 -15.20 17.68
CA GLN A 60 6.03 -16.06 17.70
C GLN A 60 6.29 -16.69 16.34
N VAL A 61 7.48 -16.49 15.77
CA VAL A 61 7.95 -17.17 14.57
C VAL A 61 9.13 -18.06 14.97
N ARG A 62 8.95 -19.38 14.99
CA ARG A 62 10.00 -20.30 15.48
C ARG A 62 11.12 -20.50 14.46
N GLY A 63 12.20 -21.12 14.92
CA GLY A 63 13.42 -21.29 14.12
C GLY A 63 13.18 -21.99 12.78
N GLY A 64 13.85 -21.49 11.74
CA GLY A 64 13.75 -21.97 10.36
C GLY A 64 12.39 -21.74 9.68
N ALA A 65 11.41 -21.14 10.36
CA ALA A 65 10.10 -20.86 9.78
C ALA A 65 10.16 -19.69 8.79
N ARG A 66 9.19 -19.64 7.88
CA ARG A 66 9.04 -18.58 6.88
C ARG A 66 7.62 -18.03 6.89
N VAL A 67 7.49 -16.71 6.91
CA VAL A 67 6.21 -16.01 6.76
C VAL A 67 6.21 -15.22 5.46
N GLY A 68 5.28 -15.55 4.57
CA GLY A 68 5.18 -14.97 3.23
C GLY A 68 4.66 -13.53 3.23
N THR A 69 5.04 -12.78 2.20
CA THR A 69 4.69 -11.36 1.99
C THR A 69 3.20 -11.08 2.19
N ARG A 70 2.83 -9.93 2.79
CA ARG A 70 1.42 -9.53 3.03
C ARG A 70 0.59 -10.50 3.87
N SER A 71 1.23 -11.35 4.67
CA SER A 71 0.51 -12.17 5.65
C SER A 71 0.26 -11.39 6.94
N THR A 72 -0.82 -11.71 7.65
CA THR A 72 -1.13 -11.13 8.96
C THR A 72 -0.96 -12.18 10.06
N LEU A 73 -0.19 -11.86 11.09
CA LEU A 73 -0.06 -12.68 12.30
C LEU A 73 -0.89 -12.05 13.41
N GLY A 74 -2.03 -12.66 13.72
CA GLY A 74 -2.96 -12.18 14.74
C GLY A 74 -2.42 -12.31 16.18
N PRO A 75 -3.14 -11.74 17.16
CA PRO A 75 -2.81 -11.88 18.58
C PRO A 75 -2.63 -13.35 18.97
N GLY A 76 -1.48 -13.72 19.51
CA GLY A 76 -1.21 -15.10 19.95
C GLY A 76 -0.74 -16.06 18.83
N ALA A 77 -0.53 -15.58 17.61
CA ALA A 77 -0.07 -16.42 16.50
C ALA A 77 1.30 -17.07 16.77
N VAL A 78 1.40 -18.39 16.51
CA VAL A 78 2.64 -19.16 16.68
C VAL A 78 2.97 -19.94 15.42
N ILE A 79 4.04 -19.55 14.73
CA ILE A 79 4.55 -20.27 13.56
C ILE A 79 5.52 -21.38 13.99
N GLY A 80 5.19 -22.63 13.68
CA GLY A 80 5.98 -23.82 13.99
C GLY A 80 7.38 -23.80 13.37
N ARG A 81 8.33 -24.58 13.95
CA ARG A 81 9.70 -24.69 13.40
C ARG A 81 9.64 -25.22 11.97
N GLY A 82 10.41 -24.62 11.07
CA GLY A 82 10.47 -25.03 9.66
C GLY A 82 9.16 -24.90 8.88
N ALA A 83 8.11 -24.30 9.48
CA ALA A 83 6.83 -24.12 8.80
C ALA A 83 6.91 -22.96 7.79
N GLU A 84 6.05 -23.01 6.78
CA GLU A 84 5.94 -21.98 5.75
C GLU A 84 4.50 -21.44 5.68
N VAL A 85 4.33 -20.13 5.77
CA VAL A 85 3.05 -19.45 5.56
C VAL A 85 3.05 -18.80 4.18
N ALA A 86 2.04 -19.10 3.37
CA ALA A 86 1.89 -18.54 2.03
C ALA A 86 1.63 -17.02 2.08
N PRO A 87 2.06 -16.25 1.05
CA PRO A 87 1.73 -14.83 0.96
C PRO A 87 0.23 -14.54 1.05
N GLY A 88 -0.15 -13.44 1.68
CA GLY A 88 -1.55 -13.03 1.83
C GLY A 88 -2.38 -13.90 2.78
N SER A 89 -1.77 -14.61 3.72
CA SER A 89 -2.48 -15.49 4.65
C SER A 89 -2.75 -14.82 6.01
N ALA A 90 -3.82 -15.21 6.70
CA ALA A 90 -4.10 -14.80 8.08
C ALA A 90 -3.86 -15.95 9.06
N VAL A 91 -2.90 -15.81 9.97
CA VAL A 91 -2.66 -16.80 11.02
C VAL A 91 -3.20 -16.27 12.34
N LEU A 92 -4.27 -16.89 12.84
CA LEU A 92 -4.93 -16.52 14.10
C LEU A 92 -4.62 -17.47 15.27
N GLY A 93 -3.78 -18.47 15.03
CA GLY A 93 -3.45 -19.50 16.00
C GLY A 93 -2.10 -20.14 15.74
N LYS A 94 -2.02 -21.47 15.88
CA LYS A 94 -0.76 -22.20 15.81
C LYS A 94 -0.61 -22.94 14.49
N VAL A 95 0.49 -22.66 13.80
CA VAL A 95 0.92 -23.41 12.61
C VAL A 95 1.85 -24.54 13.05
N THR A 96 1.57 -25.76 12.58
CA THR A 96 2.35 -26.95 12.91
C THR A 96 3.74 -26.91 12.26
N LYS A 97 4.73 -27.57 12.90
CA LYS A 97 6.11 -27.66 12.38
C LYS A 97 6.16 -28.29 10.98
N ASN A 98 7.07 -27.83 10.14
CA ASN A 98 7.34 -28.37 8.80
C ASN A 98 6.13 -28.47 7.86
N GLN A 99 5.07 -27.69 8.10
CA GLN A 99 3.90 -27.64 7.22
C GLN A 99 3.85 -26.34 6.44
N PHE A 100 3.26 -26.40 5.25
CA PHE A 100 2.90 -25.26 4.42
C PHE A 100 1.43 -24.91 4.63
N TRP A 101 1.18 -23.70 5.13
CA TRP A 101 -0.15 -23.19 5.43
C TRP A 101 -0.49 -22.04 4.48
N SER A 102 -1.74 -21.94 4.06
CA SER A 102 -2.24 -20.89 3.17
C SER A 102 -3.70 -20.64 3.47
N GLY A 103 -4.16 -19.39 3.34
CA GLY A 103 -5.57 -19.09 3.60
C GLY A 103 -5.78 -17.84 4.43
N SER A 104 -6.99 -17.33 4.39
CA SER A 104 -7.54 -16.51 5.45
C SER A 104 -8.85 -17.16 5.91
N PRO A 105 -8.91 -17.76 7.11
CA PRO A 105 -7.78 -18.14 7.97
C PRO A 105 -6.81 -19.11 7.27
N ALA A 106 -5.57 -19.15 7.70
CA ALA A 106 -4.57 -20.06 7.15
C ALA A 106 -4.87 -21.49 7.58
N GLU A 107 -4.87 -22.41 6.62
CA GLU A 107 -5.09 -23.84 6.83
C GLU A 107 -3.90 -24.66 6.32
N PRO A 108 -3.65 -25.87 6.87
CA PRO A 108 -2.60 -26.76 6.40
C PRO A 108 -2.94 -27.27 4.98
N ILE A 109 -2.00 -27.11 4.05
CA ILE A 109 -2.17 -27.53 2.65
C ILE A 109 -1.30 -28.75 2.34
N THR A 110 -0.01 -28.65 2.61
CA THR A 110 0.99 -29.70 2.36
C THR A 110 2.11 -29.60 3.39
N ASP A 111 3.12 -30.47 3.29
CA ASP A 111 4.40 -30.23 3.94
C ASP A 111 5.10 -28.99 3.39
N ALA A 112 5.91 -28.36 4.24
CA ALA A 112 6.79 -27.27 3.86
C ALA A 112 7.83 -27.76 2.86
N ARG A 113 8.12 -26.96 1.84
CA ARG A 113 9.16 -27.29 0.85
C ARG A 113 10.55 -27.23 1.48
N GLY A 114 10.73 -26.32 2.43
CA GLY A 114 12.03 -25.98 2.98
C GLY A 114 12.81 -24.99 2.10
N PRO A 115 14.04 -24.66 2.52
CA PRO A 115 14.92 -23.75 1.80
C PRO A 115 15.37 -24.36 0.47
N TRP A 116 15.77 -23.51 -0.49
CA TRP A 116 16.25 -23.96 -1.80
C TRP A 116 17.59 -24.72 -1.75
N SER A 117 18.34 -24.55 -0.66
CA SER A 117 19.56 -25.29 -0.35
C SER A 117 19.56 -25.66 1.14
N THR A 118 20.10 -26.83 1.45
CA THR A 118 20.32 -27.30 2.83
C THR A 118 21.49 -26.56 3.50
N GLU A 119 22.45 -26.08 2.72
CA GLU A 119 23.57 -25.29 3.23
C GLU A 119 23.20 -23.81 3.32
N ARG A 120 23.42 -23.22 4.50
CA ARG A 120 23.18 -21.81 4.73
C ARG A 120 24.33 -20.97 4.18
N PRO A 121 24.05 -19.91 3.40
CA PRO A 121 25.12 -19.10 2.85
C PRO A 121 25.78 -18.25 3.95
N PRO A 122 27.11 -18.01 3.86
CA PRO A 122 27.83 -17.26 4.87
C PRO A 122 27.40 -15.79 4.92
N ARG A 123 27.19 -15.27 6.12
CA ARG A 123 26.89 -13.84 6.33
C ARG A 123 28.19 -13.04 6.42
N ARG A 124 28.43 -12.17 5.45
CA ARG A 124 29.60 -11.28 5.44
C ARG A 124 29.21 -9.88 5.89
N ARG A 125 29.94 -9.34 6.88
CA ARG A 125 29.67 -8.00 7.46
C ARG A 125 29.60 -6.88 6.43
N ARG A 126 30.39 -6.97 5.35
CA ARG A 126 30.35 -6.00 4.23
C ARG A 126 28.95 -5.79 3.65
N TRP A 127 28.12 -6.85 3.61
CA TRP A 127 26.75 -6.72 3.10
C TRP A 127 25.85 -6.01 4.08
N THR A 128 26.01 -6.23 5.39
CA THR A 128 25.28 -5.45 6.40
C THR A 128 25.54 -3.95 6.26
N VAL A 129 26.81 -3.56 6.05
CA VAL A 129 27.17 -2.17 5.76
C VAL A 129 26.56 -1.69 4.45
N ALA A 130 26.59 -2.50 3.39
CA ALA A 130 25.98 -2.14 2.10
C ALA A 130 24.46 -1.95 2.20
N TYR A 131 23.74 -2.79 2.96
CA TYR A 131 22.31 -2.62 3.25
C TYR A 131 22.03 -1.32 4.02
N ALA A 132 22.86 -0.98 5.02
CA ALA A 132 22.72 0.28 5.74
C ALA A 132 22.99 1.49 4.82
N ALA A 133 24.08 1.45 4.05
CA ALA A 133 24.46 2.51 3.13
C ALA A 133 23.38 2.76 2.06
N ILE A 134 22.85 1.70 1.42
CA ILE A 134 21.79 1.88 0.42
C ILE A 134 20.49 2.41 1.05
N SER A 135 20.18 2.04 2.31
CA SER A 135 19.00 2.57 3.02
C SER A 135 19.13 4.07 3.24
N VAL A 136 20.34 4.53 3.61
CA VAL A 136 20.66 5.96 3.73
C VAL A 136 20.54 6.64 2.37
N VAL A 137 21.11 6.06 1.30
CA VAL A 137 20.99 6.61 -0.07
C VAL A 137 19.53 6.76 -0.49
N ILE A 138 18.69 5.74 -0.27
CA ILE A 138 17.24 5.80 -0.57
C ILE A 138 16.57 6.91 0.23
N SER A 139 16.86 7.02 1.53
CA SER A 139 16.28 8.04 2.42
C SER A 139 16.70 9.48 2.04
N LEU A 140 17.86 9.64 1.42
CA LEU A 140 18.38 10.94 0.99
C LEU A 140 17.86 11.38 -0.39
N LEU A 141 17.15 10.53 -1.15
CA LEU A 141 16.67 10.90 -2.48
C LEU A 141 15.71 12.11 -2.46
N PRO A 142 14.67 12.15 -1.61
CA PRO A 142 13.77 13.30 -1.56
C PRO A 142 14.49 14.56 -1.06
N LEU A 143 15.45 14.40 -0.14
CA LEU A 143 16.26 15.53 0.35
C LEU A 143 17.13 16.10 -0.76
N ALA A 144 17.82 15.27 -1.54
CA ALA A 144 18.64 15.72 -2.67
C ALA A 144 17.79 16.46 -3.71
N ALA A 145 16.59 15.95 -4.00
CA ALA A 145 15.63 16.62 -4.87
C ALA A 145 15.15 17.96 -4.32
N ALA A 146 14.81 18.03 -3.03
CA ALA A 146 14.42 19.26 -2.36
C ALA A 146 15.55 20.30 -2.37
N LEU A 147 16.80 19.88 -2.13
CA LEU A 147 17.97 20.74 -2.22
C LEU A 147 18.20 21.25 -3.64
N ALA A 148 17.97 20.44 -4.68
CA ALA A 148 18.05 20.89 -6.07
C ALA A 148 16.98 21.96 -6.38
N GLY A 149 15.74 21.76 -5.92
CA GLY A 149 14.68 22.76 -6.02
C GLY A 149 15.01 24.05 -5.27
N ALA A 150 15.53 23.94 -4.04
CA ALA A 150 15.97 25.08 -3.24
C ALA A 150 17.15 25.82 -3.88
N ALA A 151 18.10 25.09 -4.48
CA ALA A 151 19.25 25.67 -5.18
C ALA A 151 18.81 26.54 -6.37
N ALA A 152 17.73 26.15 -7.06
CA ALA A 152 17.14 26.97 -8.13
C ALA A 152 16.56 28.30 -7.61
N LEU A 153 16.19 28.38 -6.32
CA LEU A 153 15.69 29.61 -5.68
C LEU A 153 16.81 30.51 -5.14
N LEU A 154 17.99 29.96 -4.84
CA LEU A 154 19.07 30.68 -4.15
C LEU A 154 19.44 32.04 -4.77
N PRO A 155 19.55 32.21 -6.11
CA PRO A 155 19.88 33.51 -6.68
C PRO A 155 18.86 34.60 -6.33
N ALA A 156 17.57 34.26 -6.34
CA ALA A 156 16.49 35.19 -6.01
C ALA A 156 16.36 35.42 -4.49
N LEU A 157 16.64 34.40 -3.67
CA LEU A 157 16.57 34.54 -2.21
C LEU A 157 17.73 35.37 -1.64
N ARG A 158 18.87 35.45 -2.32
CA ARG A 158 20.03 36.26 -1.90
C ARG A 158 19.74 37.76 -1.92
N THR A 159 18.79 38.21 -2.72
CA THR A 159 18.39 39.62 -2.81
C THR A 159 17.31 39.98 -1.79
N SER A 160 16.78 39.01 -1.05
CA SER A 160 15.71 39.24 -0.08
C SER A 160 16.22 39.92 1.18
N THR A 161 15.46 40.89 1.67
CA THR A 161 15.85 41.77 2.79
C THR A 161 15.24 41.38 4.13
N SER A 162 14.23 40.50 4.12
CA SER A 162 13.52 40.02 5.31
C SER A 162 13.02 38.58 5.11
N VAL A 163 12.60 37.92 6.20
CA VAL A 163 12.01 36.56 6.14
C VAL A 163 10.72 36.56 5.33
N SER A 164 9.88 37.58 5.46
CA SER A 164 8.64 37.72 4.68
C SER A 164 8.91 37.90 3.19
N ASP A 165 9.92 38.68 2.85
CA ASP A 165 10.36 38.92 1.47
C ASP A 165 10.94 37.63 0.84
N ALA A 166 11.76 36.90 1.59
CA ALA A 166 12.26 35.59 1.19
C ALA A 166 11.13 34.56 0.99
N ALA A 167 10.15 34.52 1.89
CA ALA A 167 9.00 33.62 1.78
C ALA A 167 8.11 33.97 0.57
N ALA A 168 7.85 35.25 0.33
CA ALA A 168 7.11 35.72 -0.84
C ALA A 168 7.84 35.37 -2.15
N THR A 169 9.16 35.57 -2.19
CA THR A 169 10.00 35.20 -3.33
C THR A 169 9.98 33.69 -3.58
N ALA A 170 10.12 32.88 -2.53
CA ALA A 170 10.04 31.42 -2.64
C ALA A 170 8.67 30.95 -3.12
N LEU A 171 7.58 31.60 -2.69
CA LEU A 171 6.23 31.29 -3.13
C LEU A 171 6.01 31.63 -4.61
N LEU A 172 6.50 32.79 -5.08
CA LEU A 172 6.43 33.20 -6.48
C LEU A 172 7.18 32.23 -7.41
N LEU A 173 8.31 31.70 -6.94
CA LEU A 173 9.15 30.76 -7.67
C LEU A 173 8.88 29.29 -7.32
N LEU A 174 7.78 29.00 -6.61
CA LEU A 174 7.48 27.65 -6.13
C LEU A 174 7.30 26.66 -7.29
N VAL A 175 6.64 27.09 -8.38
CA VAL A 175 6.39 26.27 -9.56
C VAL A 175 7.71 25.78 -10.21
N PRO A 176 8.64 26.65 -10.63
CA PRO A 176 9.90 26.19 -11.21
C PRO A 176 10.74 25.37 -10.22
N ALA A 177 10.77 25.73 -8.93
CA ALA A 177 11.49 24.96 -7.93
C ALA A 177 10.93 23.54 -7.74
N ALA A 178 9.60 23.42 -7.72
CA ALA A 178 8.90 22.14 -7.63
C ALA A 178 9.14 21.27 -8.87
N LEU A 179 9.19 21.87 -10.06
CA LEU A 179 9.52 21.16 -11.30
C LEU A 179 10.95 20.63 -11.26
N VAL A 180 11.92 21.45 -10.85
CA VAL A 180 13.32 21.02 -10.68
C VAL A 180 13.39 19.86 -9.69
N ALA A 181 12.81 20.01 -8.49
CA ALA A 181 12.82 18.96 -7.48
C ALA A 181 12.15 17.66 -7.98
N GLY A 182 10.97 17.75 -8.59
CA GLY A 182 10.23 16.59 -9.10
C GLY A 182 10.97 15.85 -10.23
N VAL A 183 11.57 16.59 -11.18
CA VAL A 183 12.38 16.01 -12.24
C VAL A 183 13.65 15.37 -11.66
N THR A 184 14.35 16.05 -10.75
CA THR A 184 15.53 15.50 -10.07
C THR A 184 15.18 14.19 -9.36
N LEU A 185 14.10 14.16 -8.57
CA LEU A 185 13.68 12.95 -7.86
C LEU A 185 13.37 11.80 -8.83
N THR A 186 12.62 12.10 -9.91
CA THR A 186 12.26 11.12 -10.95
C THR A 186 13.52 10.53 -11.60
N VAL A 187 14.49 11.37 -11.97
CA VAL A 187 15.75 10.92 -12.56
C VAL A 187 16.58 10.11 -11.57
N LEU A 188 16.71 10.57 -10.32
CA LEU A 188 17.46 9.85 -9.28
C LEU A 188 16.90 8.45 -9.03
N VAL A 189 15.56 8.33 -8.90
CA VAL A 189 14.90 7.03 -8.75
C VAL A 189 15.13 6.15 -9.98
N ALA A 190 14.97 6.69 -11.19
CA ALA A 190 15.19 5.95 -12.43
C ALA A 190 16.62 5.41 -12.55
N VAL A 191 17.62 6.26 -12.29
CA VAL A 191 19.04 5.91 -12.32
C VAL A 191 19.32 4.83 -11.28
N LEU A 192 18.89 5.01 -10.03
CA LEU A 192 19.13 4.06 -8.97
C LEU A 192 18.53 2.69 -9.29
N VAL A 193 17.26 2.64 -9.71
CA VAL A 193 16.59 1.37 -10.06
C VAL A 193 17.25 0.69 -11.25
N ARG A 194 17.70 1.46 -12.26
CA ARG A 194 18.43 0.88 -13.41
C ARG A 194 19.79 0.32 -13.01
N LEU A 195 20.52 0.98 -12.12
CA LEU A 195 21.77 0.48 -11.55
C LEU A 195 21.54 -0.80 -10.72
N LEU A 196 20.50 -0.82 -9.89
CA LEU A 196 20.13 -2.00 -9.10
C LEU A 196 19.69 -3.18 -9.99
N GLY A 197 19.01 -2.90 -11.11
CA GLY A 197 18.61 -3.91 -12.08
C GLY A 197 19.76 -4.46 -12.94
N TRP A 198 20.95 -3.85 -12.92
CA TRP A 198 22.08 -4.29 -13.72
C TRP A 198 22.74 -5.55 -13.15
N GLY A 199 22.72 -6.63 -13.93
CA GLY A 199 23.24 -7.94 -13.52
C GLY A 199 22.29 -8.74 -12.61
N LEU A 200 21.09 -8.23 -12.32
CA LEU A 200 20.08 -8.97 -11.55
C LEU A 200 19.48 -10.09 -12.41
N GLY A 201 19.67 -11.34 -11.99
CA GLY A 201 19.19 -12.54 -12.66
C GLY A 201 18.10 -13.26 -11.86
N ALA A 202 17.22 -13.96 -12.57
CA ALA A 202 16.26 -14.88 -11.93
C ALA A 202 16.99 -16.07 -11.30
N GLY A 203 16.52 -16.53 -10.15
CA GLY A 203 17.10 -17.60 -9.36
C GLY A 203 17.01 -17.33 -7.86
N TYR A 204 17.66 -18.17 -7.06
CA TYR A 204 17.85 -17.97 -5.62
C TYR A 204 19.29 -17.53 -5.36
N HIS A 205 19.44 -16.47 -4.56
CA HIS A 205 20.71 -15.82 -4.24
C HIS A 205 20.83 -15.68 -2.72
N PRO A 206 22.03 -15.68 -2.13
CA PRO A 206 22.15 -15.38 -0.71
C PRO A 206 21.54 -14.01 -0.38
N VAL A 207 20.80 -13.88 0.73
CA VAL A 207 20.26 -12.59 1.19
C VAL A 207 21.38 -11.55 1.32
N HIS A 208 22.52 -11.98 1.86
CA HIS A 208 23.74 -11.19 2.00
C HIS A 208 24.63 -11.34 0.76
N SER A 209 24.14 -10.85 -0.38
CA SER A 209 24.86 -10.82 -1.65
C SER A 209 24.49 -9.58 -2.47
N ARG A 210 25.19 -9.37 -3.59
CA ARG A 210 24.88 -8.29 -4.53
C ARG A 210 23.45 -8.39 -5.04
N GLN A 211 23.03 -9.58 -5.50
CA GLN A 211 21.70 -9.78 -6.07
C GLN A 211 20.60 -9.71 -5.01
N GLY A 212 20.88 -10.19 -3.78
CA GLY A 212 19.98 -10.01 -2.64
C GLY A 212 19.75 -8.53 -2.31
N LEU A 213 20.84 -7.75 -2.20
CA LEU A 213 20.79 -6.30 -1.98
C LEU A 213 20.04 -5.60 -3.11
N GLN A 214 20.33 -5.94 -4.37
CA GLN A 214 19.68 -5.36 -5.54
C GLN A 214 18.16 -5.58 -5.54
N ALA A 215 17.71 -6.81 -5.30
CA ALA A 215 16.29 -7.14 -5.25
C ALA A 215 15.59 -6.42 -4.09
N TRP A 216 16.18 -6.46 -2.90
CA TRP A 216 15.63 -5.79 -1.72
C TRP A 216 15.56 -4.27 -1.91
N ALA A 217 16.65 -3.64 -2.34
CA ALA A 217 16.73 -2.19 -2.51
C ALA A 217 15.80 -1.70 -3.63
N THR A 218 15.65 -2.48 -4.71
CA THR A 218 14.68 -2.18 -5.79
C THR A 218 13.26 -2.15 -5.25
N MET A 219 12.86 -3.16 -4.45
CA MET A 219 11.53 -3.17 -3.84
C MET A 219 11.35 -2.01 -2.87
N ARG A 220 12.34 -1.70 -2.03
CA ARG A 220 12.27 -0.59 -1.08
C ARG A 220 12.16 0.78 -1.76
N VAL A 221 13.01 1.07 -2.75
CA VAL A 221 12.94 2.36 -3.44
C VAL A 221 11.63 2.52 -4.22
N LEU A 222 11.08 1.46 -4.82
CA LEU A 222 9.82 1.55 -5.55
C LEU A 222 8.60 1.68 -4.66
N ASP A 223 8.63 1.06 -3.47
CA ASP A 223 7.59 1.18 -2.45
C ASP A 223 7.51 2.63 -1.90
N GLU A 224 8.66 3.28 -1.72
CA GLU A 224 8.71 4.71 -1.38
C GLU A 224 8.36 5.61 -2.58
N ALA A 225 8.86 5.28 -3.77
CA ALA A 225 8.67 6.10 -4.98
C ALA A 225 7.20 6.21 -5.39
N ARG A 226 6.36 5.18 -5.16
CA ARG A 226 4.91 5.29 -5.40
C ARG A 226 4.22 6.32 -4.48
N THR A 227 4.82 6.62 -3.33
CA THR A 227 4.36 7.70 -2.45
C THR A 227 4.91 9.05 -2.91
N TRP A 228 6.23 9.16 -3.13
CA TRP A 228 6.84 10.45 -3.48
C TRP A 228 6.47 10.96 -4.88
N LEU A 229 6.27 10.03 -5.82
CA LEU A 229 5.91 10.31 -7.20
C LEU A 229 4.47 9.81 -7.49
N PHE A 230 3.57 9.87 -6.50
CA PHE A 230 2.18 9.43 -6.65
C PHE A 230 1.51 9.98 -7.92
N PRO A 231 1.62 11.27 -8.28
CA PRO A 231 1.04 11.80 -9.53
C PRO A 231 1.54 11.08 -10.79
N LEU A 232 2.77 10.55 -10.79
CA LEU A 232 3.34 9.77 -11.89
C LEU A 232 2.81 8.33 -11.89
N TYR A 233 2.62 7.73 -10.71
CA TYR A 233 2.11 6.35 -10.55
C TYR A 233 0.60 6.20 -10.73
N ALA A 234 -0.16 7.28 -10.56
CA ALA A 234 -1.61 7.30 -10.74
C ALA A 234 -2.04 7.87 -12.10
N SER A 235 -1.16 7.89 -13.12
CA SER A 235 -1.40 8.61 -14.40
C SER A 235 -1.27 7.75 -15.65
N SER A 236 -1.70 8.31 -16.78
CA SER A 236 -1.44 7.71 -18.09
C SER A 236 0.05 7.53 -18.43
N LEU A 237 0.96 8.17 -17.67
CA LEU A 237 2.42 8.04 -17.82
C LEU A 237 3.00 6.81 -17.09
N THR A 238 2.26 6.18 -16.17
CA THR A 238 2.77 5.05 -15.38
C THR A 238 3.34 3.90 -16.23
N PRO A 239 2.68 3.45 -17.32
CA PRO A 239 3.26 2.42 -18.19
C PRO A 239 4.60 2.84 -18.82
N MET A 240 4.77 4.11 -19.17
CA MET A 240 6.04 4.66 -19.68
C MET A 240 7.09 4.66 -18.57
N TRP A 241 6.73 5.13 -17.38
CA TRP A 241 7.59 5.14 -16.20
C TRP A 241 8.12 3.74 -15.87
N LEU A 242 7.25 2.72 -15.87
CA LEU A 242 7.67 1.33 -15.66
C LEU A 242 8.67 0.83 -16.72
N ARG A 243 8.56 1.27 -17.99
CA ARG A 243 9.58 0.99 -19.02
C ARG A 243 10.88 1.71 -18.72
N VAL A 244 10.82 2.98 -18.29
CA VAL A 244 12.00 3.74 -17.84
C VAL A 244 12.67 3.07 -16.65
N LEU A 245 11.95 2.38 -15.78
CA LEU A 245 12.53 1.60 -14.68
C LEU A 245 13.10 0.24 -15.11
N GLY A 246 12.75 -0.25 -16.30
CA GLY A 246 13.33 -1.45 -16.90
C GLY A 246 12.37 -2.63 -17.09
N ALA A 247 11.07 -2.44 -16.84
CA ALA A 247 10.04 -3.43 -17.14
C ALA A 247 9.73 -3.49 -18.64
N ARG A 248 9.28 -4.65 -19.11
CA ARG A 248 8.76 -4.82 -20.47
C ARG A 248 7.25 -4.60 -20.45
N VAL A 249 6.79 -3.44 -20.88
CA VAL A 249 5.36 -3.07 -20.82
C VAL A 249 4.80 -2.88 -22.24
N GLY A 250 3.73 -3.61 -22.56
CA GLY A 250 3.02 -3.59 -23.83
C GLY A 250 2.25 -2.31 -24.11
N ARG A 251 1.48 -2.29 -25.20
CA ARG A 251 0.66 -1.15 -25.63
C ARG A 251 -0.68 -1.12 -24.88
N GLU A 252 -1.20 0.08 -24.62
CA GLU A 252 -2.52 0.30 -23.98
C GLU A 252 -2.68 -0.40 -22.61
N VAL A 253 -1.55 -0.64 -21.93
CA VAL A 253 -1.55 -1.09 -20.54
C VAL A 253 -2.02 0.07 -19.67
N GLU A 254 -2.95 -0.20 -18.76
CA GLU A 254 -3.25 0.68 -17.64
C GLU A 254 -2.56 0.08 -16.41
N ALA A 255 -1.83 0.90 -15.68
CA ALA A 255 -1.15 0.50 -14.46
C ALA A 255 -1.26 1.65 -13.46
N SER A 256 -1.47 1.32 -12.19
CA SER A 256 -1.45 2.30 -11.11
C SER A 256 -0.24 2.06 -10.18
N THR A 257 -0.42 2.20 -8.86
CA THR A 257 0.58 2.06 -7.78
C THR A 257 1.17 0.64 -7.59
N VAL A 258 1.46 -0.05 -8.69
CA VAL A 258 2.04 -1.39 -8.75
C VAL A 258 3.46 -1.45 -8.18
N LEU A 259 3.71 -2.45 -7.33
CA LEU A 259 5.02 -2.78 -6.79
C LEU A 259 5.58 -4.03 -7.48
N LEU A 260 6.78 -3.93 -8.06
CA LEU A 260 7.38 -4.99 -8.88
C LEU A 260 8.90 -4.90 -8.93
N ILE A 261 9.57 -5.95 -9.42
CA ILE A 261 10.98 -5.89 -9.84
C ILE A 261 11.02 -5.64 -11.35
N PRO A 262 11.35 -4.41 -11.83
CA PRO A 262 11.16 -4.04 -13.24
C PRO A 262 11.91 -4.96 -14.19
N LYS A 263 13.19 -5.23 -13.92
CA LYS A 263 14.07 -6.05 -14.75
C LYS A 263 13.52 -7.46 -15.03
N LEU A 264 12.70 -8.01 -14.13
CA LEU A 264 12.17 -9.37 -14.19
C LEU A 264 10.68 -9.42 -14.57
N THR A 265 10.06 -8.28 -14.87
CA THR A 265 8.61 -8.19 -15.07
C THR A 265 8.26 -7.89 -16.52
N THR A 266 7.31 -8.66 -17.06
CA THR A 266 6.73 -8.45 -18.39
C THR A 266 5.21 -8.30 -18.30
N VAL A 267 4.69 -7.21 -18.83
CA VAL A 267 3.26 -6.87 -18.86
C VAL A 267 2.85 -6.75 -20.33
N ASN A 268 1.98 -7.64 -20.81
CA ASN A 268 1.58 -7.64 -22.24
C ASN A 268 0.48 -6.61 -22.52
N ASP A 269 0.16 -6.41 -23.80
CA ASP A 269 -0.78 -5.39 -24.25
C ASP A 269 -2.15 -5.46 -23.56
N GLN A 270 -2.76 -4.28 -23.38
CA GLN A 270 -4.13 -4.08 -22.91
C GLN A 270 -4.43 -4.69 -21.53
N SER A 271 -3.41 -5.10 -20.77
CA SER A 271 -3.60 -5.53 -19.38
C SER A 271 -3.90 -4.35 -18.46
N PHE A 272 -4.50 -4.66 -17.32
CA PHE A 272 -4.80 -3.70 -16.27
C PHE A 272 -4.16 -4.15 -14.96
N LEU A 273 -3.33 -3.30 -14.37
CA LEU A 273 -2.74 -3.49 -13.04
C LEU A 273 -3.29 -2.42 -12.12
N ALA A 274 -4.17 -2.81 -11.21
CA ALA A 274 -4.86 -1.88 -10.33
C ALA A 274 -3.98 -1.41 -9.16
N ASP A 275 -4.57 -0.66 -8.22
CA ASP A 275 -3.86 -0.08 -7.10
C ASP A 275 -3.26 -1.14 -6.17
N ASP A 276 -2.10 -0.81 -5.63
CA ASP A 276 -1.40 -1.65 -4.65
C ASP A 276 -1.15 -3.10 -5.13
N THR A 277 -1.09 -3.33 -6.45
CA THR A 277 -0.80 -4.67 -6.98
C THR A 277 0.66 -5.07 -6.76
N LEU A 278 0.90 -6.32 -6.37
CA LEU A 278 2.25 -6.84 -6.10
C LEU A 278 2.65 -7.88 -7.16
N ILE A 279 3.56 -7.52 -8.07
CA ILE A 279 3.95 -8.35 -9.20
C ILE A 279 5.42 -8.76 -9.08
N GLY A 280 5.66 -10.02 -8.73
CA GLY A 280 7.02 -10.57 -8.70
C GLY A 280 7.92 -9.92 -7.64
N SER A 281 7.45 -9.95 -6.38
CA SER A 281 8.26 -9.69 -5.18
C SER A 281 9.45 -10.67 -5.07
N TYR A 282 10.06 -10.80 -3.90
CA TYR A 282 11.02 -11.87 -3.61
C TYR A 282 10.51 -12.78 -2.49
N GLU A 283 10.96 -14.02 -2.53
CA GLU A 283 10.71 -15.02 -1.49
C GLU A 283 11.97 -15.15 -0.62
N LEU A 284 11.81 -15.31 0.70
CA LEU A 284 12.93 -15.55 1.62
C LEU A 284 12.90 -16.99 2.15
N GLY A 285 14.05 -17.54 2.53
CA GLY A 285 14.11 -18.84 3.20
C GLY A 285 15.53 -19.35 3.41
N GLY A 286 15.88 -19.73 4.64
CA GLY A 286 17.18 -20.32 4.98
C GLY A 286 18.40 -19.46 4.62
N GLY A 287 18.29 -18.12 4.70
CA GLY A 287 19.36 -17.20 4.29
C GLY A 287 19.45 -16.93 2.78
N TRP A 288 18.51 -17.48 2.00
CA TRP A 288 18.39 -17.26 0.56
C TRP A 288 17.21 -16.34 0.23
N LEU A 289 17.35 -15.60 -0.86
CA LEU A 289 16.36 -14.72 -1.45
C LEU A 289 16.14 -15.18 -2.89
N ARG A 290 14.90 -15.53 -3.24
CA ARG A 290 14.52 -15.94 -4.59
C ARG A 290 13.75 -14.85 -5.31
N VAL A 291 14.23 -14.53 -6.51
CA VAL A 291 13.57 -13.64 -7.48
C VAL A 291 13.37 -14.39 -8.79
N GLU A 292 12.27 -14.15 -9.46
CA GLU A 292 11.93 -14.86 -10.68
C GLU A 292 11.20 -13.98 -11.67
N ARG A 293 11.21 -14.40 -12.94
CA ARG A 293 10.48 -13.68 -13.98
C ARG A 293 8.98 -13.83 -13.80
N VAL A 294 8.25 -12.72 -13.87
CA VAL A 294 6.78 -12.71 -13.83
C VAL A 294 6.23 -12.15 -15.13
N LYS A 295 5.16 -12.78 -15.65
CA LYS A 295 4.51 -12.38 -16.90
C LYS A 295 3.01 -12.20 -16.72
N ILE A 296 2.51 -11.01 -17.02
CA ILE A 296 1.08 -10.69 -17.05
C ILE A 296 0.55 -10.82 -18.47
N GLY A 297 -0.47 -11.65 -18.68
CA GLY A 297 -1.05 -11.96 -19.98
C GLY A 297 -1.69 -10.77 -20.69
N LYS A 298 -1.86 -10.89 -22.01
CA LYS A 298 -2.59 -9.89 -22.81
C LYS A 298 -4.03 -9.79 -22.30
N ARG A 299 -4.54 -8.56 -22.09
CA ARG A 299 -5.87 -8.30 -21.50
C ARG A 299 -6.10 -8.96 -20.13
N ALA A 300 -5.04 -9.31 -19.41
CA ALA A 300 -5.19 -9.79 -18.03
C ALA A 300 -5.49 -8.62 -17.10
N PHE A 301 -6.28 -8.87 -16.07
CA PHE A 301 -6.63 -7.90 -15.04
C PHE A 301 -6.10 -8.40 -13.69
N VAL A 302 -5.34 -7.58 -12.98
CA VAL A 302 -4.97 -7.81 -11.58
C VAL A 302 -5.59 -6.68 -10.77
N GLY A 303 -6.58 -7.01 -9.94
CA GLY A 303 -7.35 -6.08 -9.13
C GLY A 303 -6.60 -5.54 -7.93
N ASN A 304 -7.23 -4.62 -7.19
CA ASN A 304 -6.61 -3.92 -6.08
C ASN A 304 -6.01 -4.88 -5.04
N SER A 305 -4.77 -4.63 -4.62
CA SER A 305 -4.02 -5.50 -3.72
C SER A 305 -3.83 -6.95 -4.21
N GLY A 306 -4.10 -7.22 -5.48
CA GLY A 306 -3.89 -8.53 -6.12
C GLY A 306 -2.40 -8.83 -6.32
N MET A 307 -2.04 -10.11 -6.20
CA MET A 307 -0.63 -10.53 -6.16
C MET A 307 -0.27 -11.59 -7.20
N ALA A 308 0.88 -11.44 -7.83
CA ALA A 308 1.51 -12.49 -8.64
C ALA A 308 2.88 -12.86 -8.07
N ALA A 309 2.96 -14.02 -7.41
CA ALA A 309 4.20 -14.50 -6.79
C ALA A 309 5.34 -14.73 -7.81
N PRO A 310 6.61 -14.79 -7.36
CA PRO A 310 7.76 -14.96 -8.25
C PRO A 310 7.66 -16.23 -9.11
N GLY A 311 7.89 -16.08 -10.41
CA GLY A 311 7.81 -17.18 -11.38
C GLY A 311 6.39 -17.45 -11.89
N ARG A 312 5.42 -16.57 -11.60
CA ARG A 312 4.03 -16.72 -12.06
C ARG A 312 3.83 -16.15 -13.45
N LYS A 313 2.91 -16.78 -14.17
CA LYS A 313 2.43 -16.31 -15.47
C LYS A 313 0.91 -16.22 -15.38
N VAL A 314 0.41 -15.00 -15.27
CA VAL A 314 -1.03 -14.72 -15.32
C VAL A 314 -1.50 -14.95 -16.78
N PRO A 315 -2.48 -15.82 -17.02
CA PRO A 315 -2.96 -16.11 -18.38
C PRO A 315 -3.50 -14.89 -19.12
N LYS A 316 -3.77 -15.04 -20.43
CA LYS A 316 -4.42 -13.98 -21.21
C LYS A 316 -5.91 -13.92 -20.81
N GLN A 317 -6.48 -12.71 -20.81
CA GLN A 317 -7.91 -12.48 -20.48
C GLN A 317 -8.34 -13.02 -19.11
N SER A 318 -7.39 -13.28 -18.21
CA SER A 318 -7.70 -13.74 -16.85
C SER A 318 -7.83 -12.58 -15.89
N LEU A 319 -8.63 -12.76 -14.84
CA LEU A 319 -8.79 -11.81 -13.75
C LEU A 319 -8.22 -12.40 -12.46
N VAL A 320 -7.37 -11.67 -11.77
CA VAL A 320 -7.04 -11.89 -10.36
C VAL A 320 -7.79 -10.82 -9.58
N ALA A 321 -8.73 -11.22 -8.74
CA ALA A 321 -9.63 -10.31 -8.05
C ALA A 321 -8.92 -9.50 -6.95
N VAL A 322 -9.67 -8.61 -6.31
CA VAL A 322 -9.21 -7.81 -5.18
C VAL A 322 -8.70 -8.73 -4.06
N LEU A 323 -7.62 -8.34 -3.39
CA LEU A 323 -7.00 -9.08 -2.29
C LEU A 323 -6.64 -10.55 -2.64
N SER A 324 -6.48 -10.89 -3.92
CA SER A 324 -6.36 -12.29 -4.36
C SER A 324 -4.96 -12.64 -4.89
N ALA A 325 -4.58 -13.91 -4.79
CA ALA A 325 -3.31 -14.41 -5.33
C ALA A 325 -3.48 -15.01 -6.74
N ALA A 326 -2.48 -14.88 -7.61
CA ALA A 326 -2.50 -15.55 -8.90
C ALA A 326 -2.24 -17.07 -8.75
N PRO A 327 -2.96 -17.93 -9.49
CA PRO A 327 -2.79 -19.37 -9.43
C PRO A 327 -1.41 -19.85 -9.93
N ARG A 328 -1.03 -21.08 -9.55
CA ARG A 328 0.13 -21.77 -10.11
C ARG A 328 -0.09 -22.08 -11.60
N ARG A 329 0.99 -22.12 -12.38
CA ARG A 329 0.96 -22.28 -13.85
C ARG A 329 0.12 -23.47 -14.35
N LYS A 330 0.07 -24.59 -13.61
CA LYS A 330 -0.63 -25.82 -14.02
C LYS A 330 -2.16 -25.71 -13.94
N SER A 331 -2.70 -24.83 -13.10
CA SER A 331 -4.16 -24.65 -12.95
C SER A 331 -4.72 -23.47 -13.77
N ALA A 332 -3.86 -22.65 -14.38
CA ALA A 332 -4.26 -21.37 -14.96
C ALA A 332 -4.57 -21.48 -16.47
N LYS A 333 -5.84 -21.41 -16.86
CA LYS A 333 -6.31 -21.34 -18.27
C LYS A 333 -6.58 -19.90 -18.71
N ALA A 334 -6.51 -19.60 -20.00
CA ALA A 334 -6.91 -18.28 -20.52
C ALA A 334 -8.41 -18.02 -20.23
N GLY A 335 -8.78 -16.77 -19.98
CA GLY A 335 -10.17 -16.39 -19.67
C GLY A 335 -10.65 -16.73 -18.24
N SER A 336 -9.84 -17.40 -17.41
CA SER A 336 -10.22 -17.78 -16.05
C SER A 336 -10.14 -16.59 -15.07
N SER A 337 -11.09 -16.52 -14.13
CA SER A 337 -11.08 -15.52 -13.04
C SER A 337 -10.74 -16.21 -11.73
N TRP A 338 -9.96 -15.56 -10.87
CA TRP A 338 -9.43 -16.11 -9.63
C TRP A 338 -9.71 -15.17 -8.46
N LEU A 339 -10.10 -15.75 -7.33
CA LEU A 339 -10.45 -15.04 -6.09
C LEU A 339 -9.77 -15.73 -4.90
N GLY A 340 -9.35 -14.97 -3.91
CA GLY A 340 -8.82 -15.49 -2.65
C GLY A 340 -7.33 -15.80 -2.64
N SER A 341 -6.86 -16.12 -1.44
CA SER A 341 -5.55 -16.72 -1.18
C SER A 341 -5.76 -17.82 -0.13
N PRO A 342 -5.77 -19.12 -0.51
CA PRO A 342 -5.42 -19.68 -1.81
C PRO A 342 -6.44 -19.35 -2.92
N PRO A 343 -6.00 -19.24 -4.18
CA PRO A 343 -6.87 -18.83 -5.27
C PRO A 343 -7.84 -19.92 -5.72
N VAL A 344 -9.13 -19.59 -5.74
CA VAL A 344 -10.23 -20.39 -6.28
C VAL A 344 -10.79 -19.77 -7.55
N THR A 345 -11.39 -20.58 -8.43
CA THR A 345 -11.95 -20.08 -9.69
C THR A 345 -13.27 -19.36 -9.46
N LEU A 346 -13.37 -18.13 -9.94
CA LEU A 346 -14.60 -17.35 -9.96
C LEU A 346 -15.32 -17.56 -11.30
N ARG A 347 -16.62 -17.88 -11.26
CA ARG A 347 -17.46 -17.93 -12.46
C ARG A 347 -17.84 -16.50 -12.86
N ARG A 348 -17.54 -16.14 -14.11
CA ARG A 348 -17.86 -14.83 -14.68
C ARG A 348 -18.87 -15.01 -15.81
N PRO A 349 -20.07 -14.41 -15.73
CA PRO A 349 -20.85 -14.14 -16.93
C PRO A 349 -20.08 -13.11 -17.76
N ALA A 350 -19.81 -13.41 -19.03
CA ALA A 350 -19.30 -12.39 -19.94
C ALA A 350 -20.41 -11.36 -20.17
N GLN A 351 -20.14 -10.09 -19.89
CA GLN A 351 -21.06 -9.00 -20.20
C GLN A 351 -20.44 -8.19 -21.33
N GLU A 352 -21.18 -8.03 -22.43
CA GLU A 352 -20.75 -7.21 -23.57
C GLU A 352 -20.82 -5.73 -23.17
N SER A 353 -19.68 -5.04 -23.19
CA SER A 353 -19.61 -3.57 -23.02
C SER A 353 -19.11 -2.94 -24.32
N ASP A 354 -19.63 -1.75 -24.65
CA ASP A 354 -19.21 -0.96 -25.82
C ASP A 354 -17.70 -0.64 -25.79
N ASP A 355 -16.94 -1.24 -26.72
CA ASP A 355 -15.48 -1.20 -26.86
C ASP A 355 -14.92 0.23 -27.11
N SER A 356 -15.77 1.16 -27.57
CA SER A 356 -15.35 2.48 -28.07
C SER A 356 -14.93 3.46 -26.97
N ARG A 357 -15.46 3.32 -25.75
CA ARG A 357 -15.15 4.19 -24.59
C ARG A 357 -14.32 3.51 -23.50
N THR A 358 -13.96 2.25 -23.71
CA THR A 358 -13.17 1.43 -22.78
C THR A 358 -11.76 1.22 -23.33
N TYR A 359 -11.62 0.72 -24.57
CA TYR A 359 -10.33 0.31 -25.13
C TYR A 359 -9.72 1.28 -26.16
N ARG A 360 -10.54 2.04 -26.90
CA ARG A 360 -10.05 2.95 -27.97
C ARG A 360 -10.65 4.37 -27.88
N PRO A 361 -10.27 5.16 -26.86
CA PRO A 361 -10.80 6.51 -26.71
C PRO A 361 -10.38 7.42 -27.88
N PRO A 362 -11.26 8.33 -28.35
CA PRO A 362 -10.90 9.34 -29.33
C PRO A 362 -9.82 10.28 -28.79
N ALA A 363 -8.96 10.80 -29.67
CA ALA A 363 -7.80 11.64 -29.31
C ALA A 363 -8.18 12.84 -28.41
N ARG A 364 -9.35 13.46 -28.64
CA ARG A 364 -9.87 14.55 -27.80
C ARG A 364 -10.00 14.18 -26.33
N LEU A 365 -10.44 12.96 -26.01
CA LEU A 365 -10.56 12.50 -24.61
C LEU A 365 -9.19 12.19 -24.00
N ARG A 366 -8.21 11.81 -24.82
CA ARG A 366 -6.81 11.62 -24.38
C ARG A 366 -6.17 12.96 -24.01
N VAL A 367 -6.39 14.00 -24.81
CA VAL A 367 -5.93 15.36 -24.50
C VAL A 367 -6.65 15.89 -23.27
N ALA A 368 -7.98 15.75 -23.19
CA ALA A 368 -8.76 16.21 -22.03
C ALA A 368 -8.31 15.54 -20.72
N ARG A 369 -8.15 14.21 -20.72
CA ARG A 369 -7.58 13.47 -19.59
C ARG A 369 -6.18 13.99 -19.24
N GLY A 370 -5.30 14.15 -20.23
CA GLY A 370 -3.94 14.66 -20.03
C GLY A 370 -3.92 16.05 -19.37
N LEU A 371 -4.82 16.96 -19.76
CA LEU A 371 -4.95 18.27 -19.14
C LEU A 371 -5.37 18.18 -17.66
N VAL A 372 -6.34 17.31 -17.33
CA VAL A 372 -6.75 17.06 -15.94
C VAL A 372 -5.63 16.40 -15.13
N GLU A 373 -4.90 15.46 -15.74
CA GLU A 373 -3.74 14.82 -15.09
C GLU A 373 -2.61 15.84 -14.82
N CYS A 374 -2.40 16.83 -15.69
CA CYS A 374 -1.45 17.92 -15.43
C CYS A 374 -1.84 18.73 -14.18
N CYS A 375 -3.13 18.89 -13.89
CA CYS A 375 -3.60 19.55 -12.67
C CYS A 375 -3.22 18.80 -11.38
N ARG A 376 -2.80 17.52 -11.45
CA ARG A 376 -2.29 16.80 -10.27
C ARG A 376 -1.04 17.43 -9.69
N PHE A 377 -0.28 18.17 -10.51
CA PHE A 377 0.86 18.94 -10.03
C PHE A 377 0.45 20.03 -9.03
N LEU A 378 -0.80 20.52 -9.08
CA LEU A 378 -1.31 21.48 -8.09
C LEU A 378 -1.29 20.91 -6.67
N ALA A 379 -1.57 19.62 -6.48
CA ALA A 379 -1.48 19.00 -5.16
C ALA A 379 -0.04 18.98 -4.63
N VAL A 380 0.94 18.76 -5.52
CA VAL A 380 2.36 18.85 -5.18
C VAL A 380 2.71 20.28 -4.75
N LEU A 381 2.26 21.28 -5.51
CA LEU A 381 2.48 22.69 -5.18
C LEU A 381 1.86 23.08 -3.85
N VAL A 382 0.63 22.62 -3.56
CA VAL A 382 -0.02 22.86 -2.26
C VAL A 382 0.78 22.21 -1.13
N SER A 383 1.22 20.96 -1.29
CA SER A 383 2.03 20.26 -0.30
C SER A 383 3.36 20.99 -0.03
N LEU A 384 4.02 21.48 -1.08
CA LEU A 384 5.24 22.29 -0.96
C LEU A 384 4.99 23.69 -0.38
N ALA A 385 3.86 24.32 -0.67
CA ALA A 385 3.48 25.59 -0.07
C ALA A 385 3.22 25.44 1.43
N ILE A 386 2.61 24.33 1.86
CA ILE A 386 2.45 23.98 3.28
C ILE A 386 3.83 23.78 3.91
N ALA A 387 4.73 23.03 3.28
CA ALA A 387 6.10 22.86 3.76
C ALA A 387 6.84 24.20 3.92
N LEU A 388 6.74 25.07 2.92
CA LEU A 388 7.31 26.41 2.95
C LEU A 388 6.73 27.24 4.09
N GLY A 389 5.42 27.17 4.30
CA GLY A 389 4.73 27.85 5.41
C GLY A 389 5.22 27.36 6.78
N VAL A 390 5.41 26.05 6.94
CA VAL A 390 5.99 25.47 8.17
C VAL A 390 7.41 25.98 8.39
N VAL A 391 8.26 25.94 7.37
CA VAL A 391 9.64 26.44 7.48
C VAL A 391 9.67 27.92 7.82
N ALA A 392 8.87 28.75 7.14
CA ALA A 392 8.78 30.18 7.40
C ALA A 392 8.31 30.48 8.84
N ALA A 393 7.29 29.75 9.33
CA ALA A 393 6.79 29.89 10.69
C ALA A 393 7.86 29.51 11.74
N LEU A 394 8.55 28.39 11.54
CA LEU A 394 9.62 27.96 12.45
C LEU A 394 10.80 28.94 12.44
N VAL A 395 11.22 29.42 11.27
CA VAL A 395 12.28 30.44 11.15
C VAL A 395 11.88 31.72 11.88
N ALA A 396 10.64 32.19 11.70
CA ALA A 396 10.14 33.37 12.40
C ALA A 396 10.14 33.18 13.94
N LEU A 397 9.78 32.00 14.44
CA LEU A 397 9.85 31.67 15.87
C LEU A 397 11.29 31.62 16.38
N VAL A 398 12.22 31.06 15.60
CA VAL A 398 13.64 31.04 15.98
C VAL A 398 14.24 32.45 16.00
N SER A 399 13.92 33.28 15.00
CA SER A 399 14.44 34.65 14.88
C SER A 399 13.80 35.65 15.85
N GLY A 400 12.57 35.40 16.31
CA GLY A 400 11.87 36.24 17.28
C GLY A 400 12.06 35.75 18.72
N PRO A 401 11.12 34.95 19.26
CA PRO A 401 11.15 34.49 20.66
C PRO A 401 12.27 33.49 20.99
N GLY A 402 12.98 32.96 19.98
CA GLY A 402 14.17 32.13 20.16
C GLY A 402 13.92 30.63 19.98
N LEU A 403 15.01 29.86 19.93
CA LEU A 403 15.01 28.43 19.59
C LEU A 403 14.15 27.58 20.52
N LEU A 404 14.14 27.86 21.83
CA LEU A 404 13.36 27.09 22.80
C LEU A 404 11.86 27.21 22.54
N VAL A 405 11.38 28.43 22.30
CA VAL A 405 9.96 28.67 21.99
C VAL A 405 9.59 28.02 20.66
N ALA A 406 10.46 28.12 19.65
CA ALA A 406 10.26 27.43 18.38
C ALA A 406 10.14 25.91 18.56
N ALA A 407 10.99 25.29 19.39
CA ALA A 407 10.93 23.87 19.68
C ALA A 407 9.60 23.49 20.38
N LEU A 408 9.18 24.25 21.40
CA LEU A 408 7.94 24.01 22.14
C LEU A 408 6.68 24.18 21.27
N LEU A 409 6.67 25.16 20.36
CA LEU A 409 5.53 25.45 19.49
C LEU A 409 5.54 24.66 18.17
N SER A 410 6.63 23.94 17.86
CA SER A 410 6.77 23.21 16.59
C SER A 410 5.65 22.21 16.33
N GLY A 411 5.19 21.50 17.37
CA GLY A 411 4.05 20.59 17.27
C GLY A 411 2.76 21.31 16.88
N LEU A 412 2.50 22.52 17.43
CA LEU A 412 1.35 23.33 17.06
C LEU A 412 1.43 23.80 15.60
N VAL A 413 2.61 24.19 15.13
CA VAL A 413 2.84 24.56 13.73
C VAL A 413 2.54 23.39 12.80
N LEU A 414 3.00 22.17 13.14
CA LEU A 414 2.72 20.97 12.36
C LEU A 414 1.24 20.58 12.38
N MET A 415 0.56 20.71 13.52
CA MET A 415 -0.89 20.49 13.59
C MET A 415 -1.67 21.51 12.75
N ALA A 416 -1.25 22.78 12.75
CA ALA A 416 -1.86 23.80 11.90
C ALA A 416 -1.65 23.48 10.41
N ALA A 417 -0.46 23.03 10.02
CA ALA A 417 -0.19 22.55 8.65
C ALA A 417 -1.09 21.37 8.27
N GLY A 418 -1.27 20.39 9.16
CA GLY A 418 -2.20 19.28 8.97
C GLY A 418 -3.66 19.73 8.82
N ALA A 419 -4.11 20.70 9.63
CA ALA A 419 -5.44 21.28 9.50
C ALA A 419 -5.64 21.99 8.15
N VAL A 420 -4.65 22.77 7.70
CA VAL A 420 -4.66 23.40 6.36
C VAL A 420 -4.74 22.34 5.26
N ALA A 421 -3.92 21.29 5.33
CA ALA A 421 -3.95 20.18 4.38
C ALA A 421 -5.35 19.53 4.30
N ALA A 422 -5.94 19.22 5.46
CA ALA A 422 -7.26 18.62 5.57
C ALA A 422 -8.37 19.51 4.98
N LEU A 423 -8.33 20.82 5.25
CA LEU A 423 -9.30 21.80 4.76
C LEU A 423 -9.17 22.03 3.26
N VAL A 424 -7.95 22.14 2.74
CA VAL A 424 -7.71 22.30 1.29
C VAL A 424 -8.20 21.07 0.53
N THR A 425 -7.86 19.86 0.98
CA THR A 425 -8.34 18.63 0.34
C THR A 425 -9.87 18.52 0.40
N THR A 426 -10.49 18.91 1.51
CA THR A 426 -11.96 18.99 1.62
C THR A 426 -12.54 19.95 0.59
N GLY A 427 -12.00 21.17 0.51
CA GLY A 427 -12.45 22.18 -0.45
C GLY A 427 -12.31 21.72 -1.90
N VAL A 428 -11.19 21.07 -2.24
CA VAL A 428 -10.95 20.51 -3.58
C VAL A 428 -11.95 19.40 -3.93
N LYS A 429 -12.25 18.48 -3.00
CA LYS A 429 -13.27 17.45 -3.21
C LYS A 429 -14.61 18.07 -3.60
N TRP A 430 -15.07 19.06 -2.84
CA TRP A 430 -16.37 19.71 -3.10
C TRP A 430 -16.36 20.56 -4.37
N LEU A 431 -15.24 21.22 -4.67
CA LEU A 431 -15.09 22.01 -5.90
C LEU A 431 -15.08 21.13 -7.16
N LEU A 432 -14.34 20.02 -7.14
CA LEU A 432 -14.12 19.18 -8.32
C LEU A 432 -15.26 18.20 -8.57
N VAL A 433 -15.78 17.56 -7.52
CA VAL A 433 -16.70 16.42 -7.67
C VAL A 433 -18.06 16.72 -7.05
N GLY A 434 -18.11 17.53 -5.99
CA GLY A 434 -19.33 17.81 -5.26
C GLY A 434 -19.79 16.59 -4.45
N ARG A 435 -21.10 16.31 -4.47
CA ARG A 435 -21.67 15.13 -3.82
C ARG A 435 -21.67 13.95 -4.80
N ILE A 436 -21.05 12.84 -4.39
CA ILE A 436 -21.00 11.61 -5.19
C ILE A 436 -22.27 10.79 -4.96
N ALA A 437 -22.81 10.22 -6.04
CA ALA A 437 -23.97 9.33 -6.01
C ALA A 437 -23.62 7.97 -6.64
N VAL A 438 -24.45 6.96 -6.34
CA VAL A 438 -24.35 5.61 -6.94
C VAL A 438 -24.54 5.73 -8.45
N ALA A 439 -23.53 5.35 -9.22
CA ALA A 439 -23.53 5.45 -10.67
C ALA A 439 -22.42 4.60 -11.31
N ASP A 440 -22.63 4.25 -12.57
CA ASP A 440 -21.63 3.63 -13.43
C ASP A 440 -21.04 4.68 -14.40
N HIS A 441 -19.72 4.75 -14.47
CA HIS A 441 -19.00 5.67 -15.35
C HIS A 441 -17.95 4.94 -16.18
N PRO A 442 -17.88 5.13 -17.51
CA PRO A 442 -16.76 4.61 -18.26
C PRO A 442 -15.45 5.30 -17.82
N LEU A 443 -14.32 4.59 -17.91
CA LEU A 443 -12.99 5.09 -17.53
C LEU A 443 -12.65 6.43 -18.21
N TRP A 444 -13.08 6.60 -19.45
CA TRP A 444 -12.88 7.84 -20.21
C TRP A 444 -14.01 8.84 -20.01
N SER A 445 -14.31 9.20 -18.76
CA SER A 445 -15.32 10.20 -18.40
C SER A 445 -14.75 11.31 -17.51
N SER A 446 -15.33 12.51 -17.63
CA SER A 446 -14.93 13.67 -16.83
C SER A 446 -15.14 13.43 -15.32
N PHE A 447 -16.15 12.65 -14.94
CA PHE A 447 -16.36 12.29 -13.53
C PHE A 447 -15.14 11.54 -12.99
N VAL A 448 -14.71 10.46 -13.66
CA VAL A 448 -13.56 9.63 -13.23
C VAL A 448 -12.31 10.50 -13.06
N TRP A 449 -11.97 11.34 -14.04
CA TRP A 449 -10.73 12.13 -13.96
C TRP A 449 -10.78 13.22 -12.88
N ARG A 450 -11.94 13.85 -12.66
CA ARG A 450 -12.11 14.81 -11.56
C ARG A 450 -12.06 14.11 -10.20
N ASN A 451 -12.63 12.91 -10.09
CA ASN A 451 -12.58 12.10 -8.89
C ASN A 451 -11.13 11.66 -8.58
N GLU A 452 -10.40 11.14 -9.56
CA GLU A 452 -8.98 10.81 -9.41
C GLU A 452 -8.11 12.04 -9.10
N LEU A 453 -8.46 13.23 -9.61
CA LEU A 453 -7.76 14.46 -9.27
C LEU A 453 -8.04 14.87 -7.81
N ALA A 454 -9.27 14.72 -7.32
CA ALA A 454 -9.58 14.95 -5.91
C ALA A 454 -8.86 13.95 -5.00
N ASP A 455 -8.82 12.67 -5.38
CA ASP A 455 -8.07 11.63 -4.66
C ASP A 455 -6.55 11.91 -4.62
N ASN A 456 -5.99 12.48 -5.69
CA ASN A 456 -4.60 12.93 -5.67
C ASN A 456 -4.33 14.01 -4.60
N PHE A 457 -5.30 14.85 -4.23
CA PHE A 457 -5.16 15.76 -3.08
C PHE A 457 -5.30 15.04 -1.74
N VAL A 458 -6.03 13.94 -1.66
CA VAL A 458 -6.02 13.06 -0.49
C VAL A 458 -4.61 12.48 -0.31
N GLU A 459 -4.04 11.87 -1.35
CA GLU A 459 -2.77 11.15 -1.24
C GLU A 459 -1.53 12.05 -1.13
N VAL A 460 -1.51 13.20 -1.82
CA VAL A 460 -0.31 14.09 -1.86
C VAL A 460 -0.35 15.19 -0.79
N VAL A 461 -1.54 15.57 -0.30
CA VAL A 461 -1.72 16.67 0.64
C VAL A 461 -2.23 16.17 1.99
N ALA A 462 -3.45 15.66 2.08
CA ALA A 462 -4.02 15.30 3.38
C ALA A 462 -3.33 14.09 4.03
N ALA A 463 -2.99 13.05 3.28
CA ALA A 463 -2.40 11.83 3.83
C ALA A 463 -1.07 12.07 4.59
N PRO A 464 -0.03 12.69 3.99
CA PRO A 464 1.25 12.91 4.67
C PRO A 464 1.19 13.95 5.80
N TRP A 465 0.38 15.01 5.65
CA TRP A 465 0.33 16.12 6.62
C TRP A 465 -0.69 15.90 7.74
N PHE A 466 -1.68 15.04 7.55
CA PHE A 466 -2.82 14.91 8.45
C PHE A 466 -3.27 13.45 8.65
N ALA A 467 -3.75 12.78 7.60
CA ALA A 467 -4.57 11.57 7.76
C ALA A 467 -3.79 10.42 8.38
N ARG A 468 -2.52 10.21 8.01
CA ARG A 468 -1.67 9.14 8.57
C ARG A 468 -1.41 9.32 10.07
N ALA A 469 -1.23 10.56 10.53
CA ALA A 469 -1.04 10.85 11.95
C ALA A 469 -2.36 10.82 12.75
N ALA A 470 -3.50 11.00 12.06
CA ALA A 470 -4.82 11.03 12.67
C ALA A 470 -5.53 9.66 12.72
N GLN A 471 -4.95 8.59 12.17
CA GLN A 471 -5.51 7.23 12.22
C GLN A 471 -5.83 6.81 13.67
N GLY A 472 -7.01 6.21 13.87
CA GLY A 472 -7.50 5.80 15.19
C GLY A 472 -7.99 6.96 16.08
N THR A 473 -8.00 8.21 15.59
CA THR A 473 -8.43 9.38 16.37
C THR A 473 -9.79 9.93 15.95
N ALA A 474 -10.45 10.65 16.86
CA ALA A 474 -11.69 11.37 16.54
C ALA A 474 -11.50 12.47 15.49
N VAL A 475 -10.28 12.99 15.31
CA VAL A 475 -9.99 14.06 14.35
C VAL A 475 -10.10 13.54 12.91
N LEU A 476 -9.65 12.30 12.64
CA LEU A 476 -9.84 11.67 11.33
C LEU A 476 -11.33 11.53 11.01
N ASN A 477 -12.16 11.12 11.98
CA ASN A 477 -13.61 11.01 11.79
C ASN A 477 -14.26 12.36 11.42
N VAL A 478 -13.82 13.46 12.02
CA VAL A 478 -14.32 14.80 11.70
C VAL A 478 -13.99 15.17 10.25
N TRP A 479 -12.77 14.88 9.80
CA TRP A 479 -12.36 15.13 8.42
C TRP A 479 -13.04 14.21 7.40
N LEU A 480 -13.22 12.92 7.72
CA LEU A 480 -14.00 12.01 6.87
C LEU A 480 -15.45 12.50 6.70
N ARG A 481 -16.07 13.07 7.76
CA ARG A 481 -17.37 13.74 7.63
C ARG A 481 -17.32 14.95 6.71
N SER A 482 -16.27 15.75 6.77
CA SER A 482 -16.14 16.92 5.88
C SER A 482 -15.98 16.52 4.42
N LEU A 483 -15.45 15.33 4.13
CA LEU A 483 -15.42 14.74 2.79
C LEU A 483 -16.76 14.15 2.35
N GLY A 484 -17.68 13.83 3.26
CA GLY A 484 -19.02 13.32 2.95
C GLY A 484 -19.36 11.97 3.60
N VAL A 485 -18.41 11.33 4.29
CA VAL A 485 -18.67 10.07 4.99
C VAL A 485 -19.68 10.28 6.12
N LYS A 486 -20.68 9.42 6.21
CA LYS A 486 -21.60 9.41 7.35
C LYS A 486 -20.96 8.66 8.52
N VAL A 487 -20.30 9.39 9.42
CA VAL A 487 -19.61 8.80 10.58
C VAL A 487 -20.40 9.02 11.87
N GLY A 488 -20.84 7.95 12.51
CA GLY A 488 -21.55 7.95 13.79
C GLY A 488 -20.67 8.29 14.99
N ARG A 489 -21.27 8.35 16.19
CA ARG A 489 -20.53 8.56 17.44
C ARG A 489 -19.72 7.32 17.81
N GLY A 490 -18.49 7.51 18.28
CA GLY A 490 -17.64 6.42 18.79
C GLY A 490 -17.07 5.50 17.71
N VAL A 491 -17.13 5.88 16.43
CA VAL A 491 -16.47 5.13 15.36
C VAL A 491 -14.97 5.13 15.59
N TRP A 492 -14.35 3.96 15.49
CA TRP A 492 -12.90 3.80 15.44
C TRP A 492 -12.49 3.54 13.98
N CYS A 493 -11.64 4.38 13.41
CA CYS A 493 -11.22 4.26 12.01
C CYS A 493 -9.72 4.45 11.89
N GLU A 494 -9.02 3.43 11.41
CA GLU A 494 -7.55 3.42 11.23
C GLU A 494 -7.13 3.46 9.76
N THR A 495 -8.05 3.87 8.88
CA THR A 495 -7.78 4.03 7.45
C THR A 495 -8.42 5.29 6.91
N TYR A 496 -7.78 5.90 5.92
CA TYR A 496 -8.34 6.98 5.13
C TYR A 496 -8.73 6.53 3.71
N TRP A 497 -8.55 5.24 3.39
CA TRP A 497 -8.92 4.64 2.10
C TRP A 497 -10.42 4.38 2.01
N LEU A 498 -11.17 5.48 1.92
CA LEU A 498 -12.61 5.58 1.72
C LEU A 498 -12.85 6.47 0.47
N PRO A 499 -12.60 5.97 -0.76
CA PRO A 499 -12.43 6.82 -1.95
C PRO A 499 -13.65 7.71 -2.25
N GLU A 500 -14.82 7.11 -2.51
CA GLU A 500 -16.06 7.87 -2.72
C GLU A 500 -16.74 8.10 -1.37
N ALA A 501 -16.20 9.04 -0.59
CA ALA A 501 -16.62 9.35 0.78
C ALA A 501 -18.14 9.44 0.98
N ASP A 502 -18.89 10.06 0.06
CA ASP A 502 -20.36 10.21 0.16
C ASP A 502 -21.14 8.88 0.14
N LEU A 503 -20.50 7.80 -0.33
CA LEU A 503 -21.08 6.45 -0.44
C LEU A 503 -20.76 5.56 0.78
N VAL A 504 -19.98 6.06 1.74
CA VAL A 504 -19.61 5.31 2.94
C VAL A 504 -20.44 5.75 4.14
N GLU A 505 -20.97 4.77 4.87
CA GLU A 505 -21.67 4.97 6.12
C GLU A 505 -21.09 4.09 7.22
N LEU A 506 -20.48 4.72 8.23
CA LEU A 506 -19.95 4.10 9.44
C LEU A 506 -20.86 4.49 10.60
N ARG A 507 -21.71 3.59 11.07
CA ARG A 507 -22.69 3.87 12.16
C ARG A 507 -22.02 3.86 13.53
N GLU A 508 -22.79 4.15 14.58
CA GLU A 508 -22.27 4.36 15.93
C GLU A 508 -21.45 3.17 16.43
N GLY A 509 -20.26 3.42 16.95
CA GLY A 509 -19.36 2.38 17.47
C GLY A 509 -18.84 1.39 16.42
N ALA A 510 -18.99 1.66 15.12
CA ALA A 510 -18.37 0.82 14.10
C ALA A 510 -16.84 0.95 14.13
N THR A 511 -16.14 -0.15 13.85
CA THR A 511 -14.69 -0.26 13.90
C THR A 511 -14.15 -0.66 12.52
N VAL A 512 -13.26 0.16 11.97
CA VAL A 512 -12.48 -0.11 10.75
C VAL A 512 -11.01 -0.12 11.13
N ASN A 513 -10.42 -1.32 11.15
CA ASN A 513 -9.03 -1.53 11.58
C ASN A 513 -8.01 -1.06 10.53
N GLN A 514 -6.74 -1.08 10.92
CA GLN A 514 -5.60 -0.74 10.07
C GLN A 514 -5.53 -1.59 8.79
N GLY A 515 -4.98 -1.00 7.72
CA GLY A 515 -4.80 -1.67 6.44
C GLY A 515 -6.09 -2.02 5.69
N CYS A 516 -7.25 -1.63 6.22
CA CYS A 516 -8.53 -1.86 5.54
C CYS A 516 -8.73 -0.92 4.36
N VAL A 517 -9.40 -1.43 3.33
CA VAL A 517 -9.91 -0.62 2.20
C VAL A 517 -11.43 -0.70 2.21
N VAL A 518 -12.09 0.45 2.38
CA VAL A 518 -13.55 0.56 2.27
C VAL A 518 -13.87 0.96 0.83
N GLN A 519 -13.88 -0.04 -0.05
CA GLN A 519 -13.89 0.16 -1.49
C GLN A 519 -15.32 0.36 -2.01
N THR A 520 -15.61 1.58 -2.44
CA THR A 520 -16.93 2.02 -2.95
C THR A 520 -17.10 1.88 -4.45
N HIS A 521 -16.08 1.44 -5.17
CA HIS A 521 -16.17 1.15 -6.61
C HIS A 521 -15.44 -0.12 -7.04
N LEU A 522 -15.80 -0.66 -8.20
CA LEU A 522 -15.04 -1.70 -8.90
C LEU A 522 -14.80 -1.29 -10.35
N PHE A 523 -13.60 -1.58 -10.86
CA PHE A 523 -13.33 -1.54 -12.29
C PHE A 523 -13.63 -2.88 -12.93
N HIS A 524 -14.71 -2.94 -13.71
CA HIS A 524 -15.01 -4.09 -14.58
C HIS A 524 -14.99 -3.62 -16.04
N ASP A 525 -14.15 -4.24 -16.86
CA ASP A 525 -13.99 -3.88 -18.28
C ASP A 525 -13.77 -2.37 -18.53
N ARG A 526 -13.05 -1.69 -17.61
CA ARG A 526 -12.80 -0.24 -17.64
C ARG A 526 -14.07 0.62 -17.48
N VAL A 527 -15.08 0.10 -16.79
CA VAL A 527 -16.20 0.85 -16.23
C VAL A 527 -16.03 0.90 -14.72
N LEU A 528 -16.04 2.12 -14.17
CA LEU A 528 -16.09 2.41 -12.74
C LEU A 528 -17.54 2.23 -12.29
N SER A 529 -17.83 1.13 -11.59
CA SER A 529 -19.15 0.86 -11.01
C SER A 529 -19.12 1.16 -9.53
N MET A 530 -19.85 2.18 -9.09
CA MET A 530 -19.83 2.67 -7.72
C MET A 530 -21.11 2.34 -6.97
N ASP A 531 -21.01 1.99 -5.70
CA ASP A 531 -22.15 1.73 -4.83
C ASP A 531 -21.79 2.00 -3.35
N THR A 532 -22.80 1.98 -2.49
CA THR A 532 -22.68 2.26 -1.06
C THR A 532 -22.00 1.13 -0.30
N VAL A 533 -21.32 1.48 0.79
CA VAL A 533 -20.79 0.54 1.79
C VAL A 533 -21.27 0.98 3.16
N VAL A 534 -21.92 0.07 3.89
CA VAL A 534 -22.53 0.38 5.19
C VAL A 534 -21.99 -0.53 6.30
N LEU A 535 -21.35 0.05 7.29
CA LEU A 535 -21.00 -0.61 8.54
C LEU A 535 -22.01 -0.20 9.60
N LYS A 536 -22.87 -1.12 10.05
CA LYS A 536 -23.92 -0.83 11.03
C LYS A 536 -23.36 -0.67 12.44
N ARG A 537 -24.23 -0.29 13.37
CA ARG A 537 -23.87 0.01 14.77
C ARG A 537 -23.03 -1.12 15.37
N GLY A 538 -21.86 -0.79 15.92
CA GLY A 538 -20.98 -1.73 16.62
C GLY A 538 -20.33 -2.78 15.73
N SER A 539 -20.37 -2.65 14.40
CA SER A 539 -19.79 -3.64 13.49
C SER A 539 -18.28 -3.49 13.34
N THR A 540 -17.56 -4.59 13.14
CA THR A 540 -16.10 -4.60 12.94
C THR A 540 -15.72 -5.04 11.54
N LEU A 541 -14.83 -4.29 10.89
CA LEU A 541 -14.01 -4.75 9.77
C LEU A 541 -12.56 -4.94 10.28
N GLY A 542 -12.12 -6.19 10.35
CA GLY A 542 -10.81 -6.59 10.88
C GLY A 542 -9.64 -6.18 9.97
N PRO A 543 -8.41 -6.14 10.51
CA PRO A 543 -7.25 -5.54 9.84
C PRO A 543 -6.94 -6.19 8.50
N ASN A 544 -6.41 -5.39 7.58
CA ASN A 544 -6.02 -5.81 6.23
C ASN A 544 -7.16 -6.43 5.41
N SER A 545 -8.42 -6.10 5.74
CA SER A 545 -9.61 -6.58 5.04
C SER A 545 -10.10 -5.57 4.00
N VAL A 546 -10.79 -6.07 2.98
CA VAL A 546 -11.43 -5.23 1.96
C VAL A 546 -12.92 -5.49 1.94
N ILE A 547 -13.71 -4.42 1.91
CA ILE A 547 -15.15 -4.47 1.73
C ILE A 547 -15.50 -3.83 0.38
N LEU A 548 -16.22 -4.56 -0.47
CA LEU A 548 -16.58 -4.16 -1.83
C LEU A 548 -17.93 -3.42 -1.90
N PRO A 549 -18.28 -2.78 -3.03
CA PRO A 549 -19.49 -1.96 -3.12
C PRO A 549 -20.78 -2.76 -2.92
N ALA A 550 -21.87 -2.07 -2.58
CA ALA A 550 -23.21 -2.62 -2.34
C ALA A 550 -23.28 -3.58 -1.14
N SER A 551 -22.26 -3.58 -0.28
CA SER A 551 -22.16 -4.50 0.85
C SER A 551 -22.52 -3.83 2.18
N THR A 552 -22.87 -4.65 3.16
CA THR A 552 -23.23 -4.18 4.50
C THR A 552 -22.72 -5.11 5.57
N ILE A 553 -22.09 -4.57 6.61
CA ILE A 553 -21.79 -5.32 7.84
C ILE A 553 -22.90 -5.07 8.88
N GLY A 554 -23.51 -6.16 9.35
CA GLY A 554 -24.60 -6.16 10.34
C GLY A 554 -24.25 -5.52 11.68
N ARG A 555 -25.27 -5.16 12.46
CA ARG A 555 -25.07 -4.59 13.81
C ARG A 555 -24.32 -5.57 14.69
N HIS A 556 -23.26 -5.12 15.35
CA HIS A 556 -22.43 -5.96 16.22
C HIS A 556 -21.91 -7.23 15.52
N ALA A 557 -21.77 -7.20 14.20
CA ALA A 557 -21.19 -8.27 13.44
C ALA A 557 -19.70 -8.01 13.23
N THR A 558 -18.91 -9.08 13.20
CA THR A 558 -17.45 -9.01 13.08
C THR A 558 -17.01 -9.69 11.80
N VAL A 559 -16.26 -8.97 10.98
CA VAL A 559 -15.45 -9.53 9.91
C VAL A 559 -14.00 -9.60 10.40
N GLY A 560 -13.42 -10.79 10.45
CA GLY A 560 -12.07 -11.03 10.96
C GLY A 560 -10.94 -10.54 10.03
N PRO A 561 -9.67 -10.62 10.45
CA PRO A 561 -8.51 -10.17 9.68
C PRO A 561 -8.41 -10.77 8.26
N VAL A 562 -7.82 -10.00 7.33
CA VAL A 562 -7.53 -10.40 5.93
C VAL A 562 -8.76 -11.00 5.25
N SER A 563 -9.88 -10.34 5.38
CA SER A 563 -11.16 -10.80 4.82
C SER A 563 -11.57 -10.01 3.59
N LEU A 564 -12.36 -10.63 2.70
CA LEU A 564 -12.95 -9.97 1.56
C LEU A 564 -14.48 -10.10 1.62
N VAL A 565 -15.15 -9.00 1.95
CA VAL A 565 -16.62 -8.89 1.87
C VAL A 565 -16.99 -8.59 0.42
N MET A 566 -17.72 -9.49 -0.22
CA MET A 566 -17.98 -9.45 -1.65
C MET A 566 -19.01 -8.38 -2.02
N ARG A 567 -19.03 -7.99 -3.30
CA ARG A 567 -20.01 -7.03 -3.81
C ARG A 567 -21.42 -7.55 -3.55
N GLY A 568 -22.29 -6.71 -2.98
CA GLY A 568 -23.69 -7.07 -2.69
C GLY A 568 -23.88 -7.97 -1.47
N GLU A 569 -22.81 -8.34 -0.78
CA GLU A 569 -22.87 -9.22 0.37
C GLU A 569 -23.35 -8.46 1.64
N SER A 570 -24.27 -9.08 2.39
CA SER A 570 -24.76 -8.53 3.65
C SER A 570 -24.47 -9.49 4.79
N VAL A 571 -23.59 -9.08 5.69
CA VAL A 571 -23.25 -9.84 6.90
C VAL A 571 -24.39 -9.68 7.91
N PRO A 572 -25.01 -10.77 8.40
CA PRO A 572 -26.10 -10.69 9.38
C PRO A 572 -25.67 -10.07 10.71
N ASP A 573 -26.59 -9.42 11.40
CA ASP A 573 -26.34 -8.84 12.72
C ASP A 573 -25.86 -9.89 13.74
N LYS A 574 -24.95 -9.48 14.64
CA LYS A 574 -24.44 -10.30 15.76
C LYS A 574 -23.83 -11.64 15.32
N THR A 575 -23.24 -11.67 14.12
CA THR A 575 -22.55 -12.86 13.60
C THR A 575 -21.08 -12.56 13.34
N ARG A 576 -20.27 -13.61 13.28
CA ARG A 576 -18.83 -13.51 13.04
C ARG A 576 -18.49 -14.21 11.73
N TRP A 577 -17.68 -13.55 10.92
CA TRP A 577 -17.31 -13.97 9.58
C TRP A 577 -15.83 -13.76 9.36
N ILE A 578 -15.20 -14.61 8.57
CA ILE A 578 -13.80 -14.47 8.22
C ILE A 578 -13.52 -15.11 6.86
N GLY A 579 -12.58 -14.52 6.14
CA GLY A 579 -11.93 -15.15 5.02
C GLY A 579 -12.04 -14.38 3.72
N ASN A 580 -11.41 -14.94 2.69
CA ASN A 580 -11.29 -14.30 1.39
C ASN A 580 -11.70 -15.27 0.27
N PRO A 581 -13.00 -15.31 -0.10
CA PRO A 581 -14.12 -14.51 0.43
C PRO A 581 -14.60 -14.94 1.83
N ILE A 582 -15.37 -14.09 2.51
CA ILE A 582 -15.84 -14.37 3.87
C ILE A 582 -16.77 -15.58 3.95
N GLY A 583 -16.66 -16.33 5.04
CA GLY A 583 -17.62 -17.35 5.46
C GLY A 583 -17.86 -17.29 6.98
N PRO A 584 -18.81 -18.08 7.52
CA PRO A 584 -19.07 -18.10 8.96
C PRO A 584 -17.81 -18.44 9.76
N TRP A 585 -17.50 -17.60 10.75
CA TRP A 585 -16.40 -17.85 11.67
C TRP A 585 -16.95 -18.60 12.89
N ALA A 586 -16.87 -19.93 12.83
CA ALA A 586 -17.20 -20.77 13.98
C ALA A 586 -16.11 -20.60 15.05
N ASP A 587 -16.52 -20.27 16.27
CA ASP A 587 -15.64 -20.43 17.43
C ASP A 587 -15.40 -21.93 17.64
N GLU A 588 -14.13 -22.33 17.74
CA GLU A 588 -13.84 -23.66 18.26
C GLU A 588 -14.46 -23.75 19.66
N PRO A 589 -15.29 -24.76 19.96
CA PRO A 589 -15.83 -24.93 21.30
C PRO A 589 -14.67 -25.20 22.26
N GLY A 590 -14.20 -24.18 22.99
CA GLY A 590 -13.17 -24.36 24.01
C GLY A 590 -12.34 -23.14 24.45
N THR A 591 -12.34 -22.01 23.75
CA THR A 591 -11.55 -20.82 24.19
C THR A 591 -12.42 -19.81 24.92
N GLY A 592 -13.11 -20.28 25.96
CA GLY A 592 -13.57 -19.42 27.05
C GLY A 592 -12.59 -19.54 28.21
N THR A 593 -11.71 -18.56 28.36
CA THR A 593 -11.06 -18.22 29.64
C THR A 593 -10.86 -16.72 29.71
#